data_AF-A0A919E208-F1
#
_entry.id   AF-A0A919E208-F1
#
_cell.length_a   1.000
_cell.length_b   1.000
_cell.length_c   1.000
_cell.angle_alpha   90.00
_cell.angle_beta   90.00
_cell.angle_gamma   90.00
#
_symmetry.space_group_name_H-M   'P 1'
#
loop_
_entity.id
_entity.type
_entity.pdbx_description
1 polymer ?
#
loop_
_entity_poly.entity_id
_entity_poly.type
_entity_poly.pdbx_seq_one_letter_code
_entity_poly.pdbx_strand_id
1 'polypeptide(L)'
;MRGIDNSISAITLNSVHLEGGPSTLSGTVVLTELNEVICSPEKIKIRHGNGYEHYEFIDAPAPFGDVRTHAPAGDTSGPLKLRWVGRTKIAE
;
A
#
# COMPACT_ATOMS: atom_id res chain seq x y z
N MET A 1 -9.79 -16.74 -15.61
CA MET A 1 -9.33 -15.34 -15.62
C MET A 1 -9.69 -14.74 -14.27
N ARG A 2 -8.72 -14.59 -13.36
CA ARG A 2 -8.98 -14.10 -11.99
C ARG A 2 -9.18 -12.59 -12.05
N GLY A 3 -10.34 -12.15 -11.57
CA GLY A 3 -10.73 -10.75 -11.52
C GLY A 3 -9.77 -9.97 -10.65
N ILE A 4 -9.16 -8.96 -11.26
CA ILE A 4 -8.58 -7.84 -10.54
C ILE A 4 -9.80 -7.08 -9.99
N ASP A 5 -9.98 -7.09 -8.68
CA ASP A 5 -10.97 -6.23 -8.04
C ASP A 5 -10.47 -4.78 -8.17
N ASN A 6 -10.83 -4.14 -9.27
CA ASN A 6 -10.36 -2.83 -9.74
C ASN A 6 -10.89 -1.65 -8.92
N SER A 7 -11.63 -1.91 -7.84
CA SER A 7 -12.33 -0.88 -7.06
C SER A 7 -11.37 -0.03 -6.21
N ILE A 8 -10.14 -0.50 -5.98
CA ILE A 8 -9.05 0.32 -5.42
C ILE A 8 -7.89 0.20 -6.39
N SER A 9 -8.04 0.94 -7.49
CA SER A 9 -6.98 1.16 -8.43
C SER A 9 -5.70 1.52 -7.67
N ALA A 10 -4.64 0.71 -7.80
CA ALA A 10 -3.28 0.99 -7.35
C ALA A 10 -2.68 2.29 -7.97
N ILE A 11 -3.52 3.12 -8.58
CA ILE A 11 -3.24 4.22 -9.50
C ILE A 11 -2.90 5.53 -8.77
N THR A 12 -3.06 5.61 -7.44
CA THR A 12 -2.71 6.82 -6.67
C THR A 12 -1.59 6.65 -5.65
N LEU A 13 -0.98 5.45 -5.54
CA LEU A 13 0.08 5.14 -4.58
C LEU A 13 1.36 4.70 -5.30
N ASN A 14 1.92 5.58 -6.14
CA ASN A 14 3.14 5.24 -6.89
C ASN A 14 4.31 4.92 -5.96
N SER A 15 4.46 5.62 -4.83
CA SER A 15 5.51 5.34 -3.86
C SER A 15 4.99 5.45 -2.43
N VAL A 16 5.33 4.45 -1.61
CA VAL A 16 4.94 4.37 -0.21
C VAL A 16 6.15 4.05 0.65
N HIS A 17 6.15 4.50 1.90
CA HIS A 17 7.18 4.17 2.86
C HIS A 17 6.69 3.03 3.77
N LEU A 18 7.37 1.88 3.72
CA LEU A 18 7.06 0.71 4.53
C LEU A 18 7.94 0.70 5.79
N GLU A 19 7.29 0.74 6.95
CA GLU A 19 7.94 0.63 8.25
C GLU A 19 7.81 -0.81 8.78
N GLY A 20 8.96 -1.44 9.07
CA GLY A 20 9.02 -2.83 9.54
C GLY A 20 8.92 -3.86 8.41
N GLY A 21 8.52 -5.08 8.74
CA GLY A 21 8.38 -6.18 7.79
C GLY A 21 9.72 -6.77 7.32
N PRO A 22 9.72 -7.55 6.23
CA PRO A 22 10.94 -8.09 5.65
C PRO A 22 11.91 -6.99 5.22
N SER A 23 13.20 -7.20 5.42
CA SER A 23 14.25 -6.21 5.04
C SER A 23 14.30 -5.86 3.55
N THR A 24 13.69 -6.68 2.69
CA THR A 24 13.56 -6.46 1.25
C THR A 24 12.30 -5.67 0.87
N LEU A 25 11.41 -5.42 1.83
CA LEU A 25 10.17 -4.64 1.69
C LEU A 25 10.08 -3.58 2.79
N SER A 26 11.18 -2.89 3.07
CA SER A 26 11.22 -1.78 4.03
C SER A 26 11.74 -0.51 3.36
N GLY A 27 11.37 0.65 3.90
CA GLY A 27 11.70 1.94 3.33
C GLY A 27 10.77 2.36 2.19
N THR A 28 11.21 3.28 1.35
CA THR A 28 10.40 3.80 0.25
C THR A 28 10.40 2.83 -0.92
N VAL A 29 9.24 2.28 -1.26
CA VAL A 29 9.04 1.32 -2.35
C VAL A 29 8.03 1.85 -3.36
N VAL A 30 8.20 1.43 -4.61
CA VAL A 30 7.26 1.74 -5.70
C VAL A 30 6.30 0.57 -5.84
N LEU A 31 5.00 0.76 -5.53
CA LEU A 31 4.04 -0.35 -5.49
C LEU A 31 3.86 -1.02 -6.87
N THR A 32 4.03 -0.27 -7.96
CA THR A 32 3.93 -0.77 -9.34
C THR A 32 5.10 -1.67 -9.74
N GLU A 33 6.22 -1.64 -9.02
CA GLU A 33 7.38 -2.51 -9.27
C GLU A 33 7.28 -3.86 -8.55
N LEU A 34 6.24 -4.05 -7.73
CA LEU A 34 6.03 -5.27 -6.93
C LEU A 34 5.16 -6.28 -7.70
N ASN A 35 5.46 -7.58 -7.52
CA ASN A 35 4.82 -8.66 -8.27
C ASN A 35 3.29 -8.68 -8.15
N GLU A 36 2.78 -8.56 -6.93
CA GLU A 36 1.35 -8.56 -6.65
C GLU A 36 1.08 -7.75 -5.39
N VAL A 37 0.18 -6.78 -5.51
CA VAL A 37 -0.23 -5.87 -4.45
C VAL A 37 -1.75 -5.82 -4.43
N ILE A 38 -2.33 -6.06 -3.26
CA ILE A 38 -3.78 -5.97 -3.03
C ILE A 38 -4.01 -4.80 -2.09
N CYS A 39 -4.66 -3.75 -2.59
CA CYS A 39 -4.98 -2.56 -1.82
C CYS A 39 -6.44 -2.61 -1.35
N SER A 40 -6.65 -2.30 -0.08
CA SER A 40 -7.96 -2.05 0.53
C SER A 40 -7.93 -0.72 1.30
N PRO A 41 -9.07 -0.13 1.69
CA PRO A 41 -9.06 1.18 2.36
C PRO A 41 -8.36 1.15 3.72
N GLU A 42 -8.32 -0.02 4.35
CA GLU A 42 -7.76 -0.21 5.70
C GLU A 42 -6.34 -0.79 5.68
N LYS A 43 -5.95 -1.47 4.60
CA LYS A 43 -4.69 -2.23 4.55
C LYS A 43 -4.22 -2.50 3.13
N ILE A 44 -2.92 -2.71 3.00
CA ILE A 44 -2.27 -3.23 1.79
C ILE A 44 -1.68 -4.61 2.08
N LYS A 45 -1.79 -5.52 1.10
CA LYS A 45 -1.09 -6.80 1.12
C LYS A 45 -0.12 -6.86 -0.04
N ILE A 46 1.12 -7.23 0.25
CA ILE A 46 2.20 -7.34 -0.75
C ILE A 46 2.65 -8.79 -0.82
N ARG A 47 2.66 -9.37 -2.02
CA ARG A 47 3.18 -10.73 -2.24
C ARG A 47 4.68 -10.75 -1.96
N HIS A 48 5.10 -11.64 -1.05
CA HIS A 48 6.51 -11.84 -0.72
C HIS A 48 6.79 -13.31 -0.39
N GLY A 49 7.78 -13.89 -1.07
CA GLY A 49 8.08 -15.32 -0.97
C GLY A 49 6.83 -16.18 -1.21
N ASN A 50 6.55 -17.11 -0.28
CA ASN A 50 5.36 -17.96 -0.30
C ASN A 50 4.14 -17.37 0.42
N GLY A 51 4.11 -16.06 0.71
CA GLY A 51 3.06 -15.45 1.50
C GLY A 51 2.61 -14.06 1.02
N TYR A 52 1.91 -13.38 1.92
CA TYR A 52 1.60 -11.97 1.83
C TYR A 52 2.04 -11.26 3.10
N GLU A 53 2.74 -10.15 2.93
CA GLU A 53 3.04 -9.19 3.99
C GLU A 53 1.90 -8.19 4.09
N HIS A 54 1.46 -7.88 5.31
CA HIS A 54 0.31 -7.04 5.58
C HIS A 54 0.78 -5.72 6.17
N TYR A 55 0.27 -4.62 5.63
CA TYR A 55 0.60 -3.27 6.06
C TYR A 55 -0.67 -2.45 6.28
N GLU A 56 -0.66 -1.60 7.29
CA GLU A 56 -1.75 -0.66 7.61
C GLU A 56 -1.27 0.78 7.44
N PHE A 57 -2.17 1.67 7.03
CA PHE A 57 -1.86 3.10 6.91
C PHE A 57 -1.65 3.70 8.31
N ILE A 58 -0.52 4.39 8.51
CA ILE A 58 -0.23 5.06 9.79
C ILE A 58 -1.13 6.28 9.95
N ASP A 59 -1.22 7.07 8.88
CA ASP A 59 -2.12 8.20 8.75
C ASP A 59 -3.11 7.84 7.64
N ALA A 60 -4.24 7.23 8.00
CA ALA A 60 -5.27 6.88 7.02
C ALA A 60 -5.66 8.16 6.26
N PRO A 61 -5.44 8.26 4.94
CA PRO A 61 -6.00 9.37 4.20
C PRO A 61 -7.52 9.30 4.38
N ALA A 62 -8.16 10.47 4.58
CA ALA A 62 -9.61 10.57 4.60
C ALA A 62 -10.18 9.73 3.44
N PRO A 63 -11.25 8.94 3.66
CA PRO A 63 -11.71 7.93 2.71
C PRO A 63 -11.74 8.55 1.32
N PHE A 64 -11.10 7.88 0.35
CA PHE A 64 -10.83 8.32 -1.02
C PHE A 64 -12.11 8.72 -1.79
N GLY A 65 -12.71 9.82 -1.35
CA GLY A 65 -14.10 10.20 -1.56
C GLY A 65 -14.23 11.71 -1.58
N ASP A 66 -13.27 12.37 -2.23
CA ASP A 66 -13.54 13.53 -3.08
C ASP A 66 -12.21 13.85 -3.78
N VAL A 67 -12.04 13.39 -5.03
CA VAL A 67 -11.14 14.09 -5.94
C VAL A 67 -11.86 15.39 -6.34
N ARG A 68 -11.98 16.30 -5.39
CA ARG A 68 -12.16 17.71 -5.66
C ARG A 68 -10.82 18.36 -5.45
N THR A 69 -10.15 18.53 -6.58
CA THR A 69 -9.19 19.59 -6.88
C THR A 69 -9.31 20.75 -5.89
N HIS A 70 -8.49 20.76 -4.84
CA HIS A 70 -8.02 21.95 -4.12
C HIS A 70 -7.28 21.48 -2.86
N ALA A 71 -5.95 21.44 -2.92
CA ALA A 71 -5.12 21.65 -1.73
C ALA A 71 -4.33 22.95 -1.97
N PRO A 72 -4.54 24.02 -1.17
CA PRO A 72 -3.64 25.15 -1.17
C PRO A 72 -2.31 24.72 -0.52
N ALA A 73 -1.24 25.39 -0.95
CA ALA A 73 0.14 25.14 -0.58
C ALA A 73 0.38 24.91 0.94
N GLY A 74 1.10 23.83 1.26
CA GLY A 74 1.65 23.53 2.57
C GLY A 74 2.44 22.21 2.52
N ASP A 75 3.77 22.31 2.60
CA ASP A 75 4.76 21.23 2.44
C ASP A 75 4.64 20.08 3.46
N THR A 76 3.77 19.09 3.23
CA THR A 76 3.73 17.83 4.01
C THR A 76 3.47 16.57 3.18
N SER A 77 3.73 16.56 1.87
CA SER A 77 3.46 15.37 1.05
C SER A 77 4.70 14.47 0.92
N GLY A 78 5.13 13.89 2.04
CA GLY A 78 6.03 12.72 2.00
C GLY A 78 5.29 11.48 1.45
N PRO A 79 6.01 10.42 1.03
CA PRO A 79 5.37 9.17 0.61
C PRO A 79 4.46 8.64 1.73
N LEU A 80 3.29 8.10 1.35
CA LEU A 80 2.34 7.53 2.31
C LEU A 80 3.02 6.45 3.14
N LYS A 81 2.89 6.55 4.46
CA LYS A 81 3.55 5.63 5.39
C LYS A 81 2.62 4.48 5.75
N LEU A 82 3.14 3.27 5.64
CA LEU A 82 2.46 2.08 6.11
C LEU A 82 3.33 1.31 7.09
N ARG A 83 2.70 0.77 8.12
CA ARG A 83 3.34 -0.06 9.14
C ARG A 83 3.03 -1.51 8.89
N TRP A 84 4.06 -2.35 8.93
CA TRP A 84 3.89 -3.80 8.88
C TRP A 84 3.16 -4.31 10.11
N VAL A 85 2.14 -5.14 9.91
CA VAL A 85 1.30 -5.69 10.98
C VAL A 85 1.29 -7.21 11.02
N GLY A 86 1.89 -7.88 10.02
CA GLY A 86 2.03 -9.32 10.04
C GLY A 86 2.14 -9.94 8.65
N ARG A 87 2.06 -11.26 8.61
CA ARG A 87 2.20 -12.08 7.41
C ARG A 87 1.19 -13.21 7.38
N THR A 88 0.69 -13.53 6.19
CA THR A 88 0.01 -14.80 5.90
C THR A 88 0.91 -15.68 5.04
N LYS A 89 1.09 -16.95 5.39
CA LYS A 89 1.76 -17.94 4.53
C LYS A 89 0.72 -18.66 3.67
N ILE A 90 1.03 -18.85 2.39
CA ILE A 90 0.29 -19.78 1.53
C ILE A 90 1.00 -21.13 1.69
N ALA A 91 0.29 -22.12 2.20
CA ALA A 91 0.80 -23.49 2.28
C ALA A 91 1.02 -24.05 0.86
N GLU A 92 2.03 -24.91 0.72
CA GLU A 92 2.30 -25.67 -0.51
C GLU A 92 1.35 -26.86 -0.64
#